data_AF-A0A851FN23-F1
#
_entry.id   AF-A0A851FN23-F1
#
_cell.length_a   1.000
_cell.length_b   1.000
_cell.length_c   1.000
_cell.angle_alpha   90.00
_cell.angle_beta   90.00
_cell.angle_gamma   90.00
#
_symmetry.space_group_name_H-M   'P 1'
#
loop_
_entity.id
_entity.type
_entity.pdbx_description
1 polymer ?
#
loop_
_entity_poly.entity_id
_entity_poly.type
_entity_poly.pdbx_seq_one_letter_code
_entity_poly.pdbx_strand_id
1 'polypeptide(L)'
;VIDEIYRVLRYVNSTRAPQRAHEVLQELRDISSMAMEYFDEKIVPILKRKMPGSDVSGRLIGTAPVPGPSAALTTMQLFSKQSPSRQEVTKLQQQVKANGTGLTALKREISELRVKVQEQQKQLQDQDQKLLEQTQIIGEQNARLAELERKLREVMESTVGNSSGSGSNEQSPRKRRKAVDSTDCPRKSKRLRNRK
;
A
#
# COMPACT_ATOMS: atom_id res chain seq x y z
N VAL A 1 -1.95 -6.17 7.19
CA VAL A 1 -1.73 -7.13 8.31
C VAL A 1 -1.86 -8.56 7.84
N ILE A 2 -3.06 -9.01 7.42
CA ILE A 2 -3.29 -10.39 6.94
C ILE A 2 -2.28 -10.76 5.84
N ASP A 3 -2.13 -9.92 4.81
CA ASP A 3 -1.20 -10.17 3.70
C ASP A 3 0.25 -10.31 4.16
N GLU A 4 0.66 -9.53 5.16
CA GLU A 4 2.02 -9.59 5.70
C GLU A 4 2.25 -10.84 6.54
N ILE A 5 1.28 -11.26 7.35
CA ILE A 5 1.35 -12.53 8.07
C ILE A 5 1.46 -13.68 7.07
N TYR A 6 0.68 -13.65 5.97
CA TYR A 6 0.80 -14.65 4.92
C TYR A 6 2.14 -14.62 4.19
N ARG A 7 2.74 -13.44 4.00
CA ARG A 7 4.10 -13.32 3.44
C ARG A 7 5.13 -13.97 4.36
N VAL A 8 5.08 -13.68 5.66
CA VAL A 8 5.96 -14.28 6.67
C VAL A 8 5.78 -15.80 6.71
N LEU A 9 4.54 -16.28 6.74
CA LEU A 9 4.24 -17.71 6.74
C LEU A 9 4.77 -18.41 5.48
N ARG A 10 4.57 -17.80 4.31
CA ARG A 10 5.10 -18.33 3.04
C ARG A 10 6.62 -18.35 3.04
N TYR A 11 7.27 -17.31 3.56
CA TYR A 11 8.72 -17.24 3.68
C TYR A 11 9.27 -18.37 4.55
N VAL A 12 8.69 -18.60 5.73
CA VAL A 12 9.09 -19.70 6.62
C VAL A 12 8.90 -21.06 5.96
N ASN A 13 7.77 -21.27 5.26
CA ASN A 13 7.45 -22.57 4.67
C ASN A 13 8.25 -22.88 3.39
N SER A 14 8.65 -21.86 2.64
CA SER A 14 9.31 -22.02 1.33
C SER A 14 10.83 -21.95 1.40
N THR A 15 11.41 -21.52 2.53
CA THR A 15 12.85 -21.29 2.67
C THR A 15 13.52 -22.46 3.38
N ARG A 16 14.51 -23.08 2.73
CA ARG A 16 15.24 -24.25 3.27
C ARG A 16 16.18 -23.91 4.44
N ALA A 17 16.51 -22.64 4.61
CA ALA A 17 17.27 -22.09 5.74
C ALA A 17 16.73 -20.68 6.08
N PRO A 18 15.59 -20.58 6.78
CA PRO A 18 15.01 -19.29 7.13
C PRO A 18 15.94 -18.51 8.08
N GLN A 19 15.77 -17.19 8.14
CA GLN A 19 16.51 -16.35 9.10
C GLN A 19 16.31 -16.83 10.54
N ARG A 20 17.16 -16.33 11.46
CA ARG A 20 17.09 -16.74 12.87
C ARG A 20 15.67 -16.53 13.40
N ALA A 21 15.13 -17.53 14.11
CA ALA A 21 13.74 -17.54 14.57
C ALA A 21 13.30 -16.26 15.32
N HIS A 22 14.23 -15.59 16.00
CA HIS A 22 13.94 -14.34 16.71
C HIS A 22 13.61 -13.17 15.77
N GLU A 23 14.18 -13.13 14.56
CA GLU A 23 13.88 -12.07 13.57
C GLU A 23 12.44 -12.22 13.08
N VAL A 24 12.02 -13.45 12.78
CA VAL A 24 10.64 -13.78 12.38
C VAL A 24 9.65 -13.46 13.51
N LEU A 25 9.97 -13.83 14.76
CA LEU A 25 9.11 -13.53 15.91
C LEU A 25 9.02 -12.03 16.18
N GLN A 26 10.10 -11.28 15.95
CA GLN A 26 10.09 -9.82 16.06
C GLN A 26 9.20 -9.20 14.98
N GLU A 27 9.33 -9.64 13.73
CA GLU A 27 8.48 -9.16 12.63
C GLU A 27 6.99 -9.43 12.90
N LEU A 28 6.65 -10.63 13.40
CA LEU A 28 5.27 -10.93 13.81
C LEU A 28 4.78 -10.04 14.96
N ARG A 29 5.65 -9.74 15.93
CA ARG A 29 5.32 -8.82 17.03
C ARG A 29 5.09 -7.40 16.52
N ASP A 30 5.91 -6.92 15.61
CA ASP A 30 5.81 -5.57 15.08
C ASP A 30 4.54 -5.41 14.24
N ILE A 31 4.25 -6.40 13.37
CA ILE A 31 2.99 -6.45 12.60
C ILE A 31 1.78 -6.47 13.55
N SER A 32 1.82 -7.27 14.61
CA SER A 32 0.73 -7.35 15.58
C SER A 32 0.56 -6.04 16.36
N SER A 33 1.66 -5.39 16.76
CA SER A 33 1.65 -4.11 17.47
C SER A 33 1.02 -3.01 16.61
N MET A 34 1.45 -2.90 15.34
CA MET A 34 0.84 -1.96 14.38
C MET A 34 -0.65 -2.26 14.15
N ALA A 35 -1.04 -3.54 14.10
CA ALA A 35 -2.43 -3.93 13.94
C ALA A 35 -3.30 -3.53 15.15
N MET A 36 -2.78 -3.70 16.37
CA MET A 36 -3.45 -3.29 17.60
C MET A 36 -3.62 -1.76 17.66
N GLU A 37 -2.56 -1.00 17.39
CA GLU A 37 -2.61 0.46 17.33
C GLU A 37 -3.64 0.94 16.30
N TYR A 38 -3.63 0.37 15.09
CA TYR A 38 -4.62 0.69 14.07
C TYR A 38 -6.05 0.33 14.49
N PHE A 39 -6.22 -0.81 15.18
CA PHE A 39 -7.52 -1.23 15.69
C PHE A 39 -8.06 -0.21 16.71
N ASP A 40 -7.26 0.17 17.69
CA ASP A 40 -7.67 1.11 18.74
C ASP A 40 -7.89 2.53 18.19
N GLU A 41 -7.04 3.00 17.29
CA GLU A 41 -7.13 4.36 16.75
C GLU A 41 -8.20 4.54 15.68
N LYS A 42 -8.41 3.54 14.81
CA LYS A 42 -9.25 3.68 13.62
C LYS A 42 -10.52 2.85 13.70
N ILE A 43 -10.42 1.60 14.16
CA ILE A 43 -11.54 0.65 14.09
C ILE A 43 -12.49 0.85 15.29
N VAL A 44 -11.97 0.93 16.51
CA VAL A 44 -12.77 1.12 17.74
C VAL A 44 -13.67 2.37 17.68
N PRO A 45 -13.21 3.56 17.24
CA PRO A 45 -14.07 4.74 17.17
C PRO A 45 -15.22 4.59 16.16
N ILE A 46 -14.98 3.87 15.06
CA ILE A 46 -16.01 3.62 14.03
C ILE A 46 -17.06 2.65 14.56
N LEU A 47 -16.64 1.58 15.26
CA LEU A 47 -17.54 0.62 15.90
C LEU A 47 -18.43 1.28 16.96
N LYS A 48 -17.83 2.07 17.86
CA LYS A 48 -18.57 2.80 18.90
C LYS A 48 -19.61 3.77 18.33
N ARG A 49 -19.31 4.39 17.17
CA ARG A 49 -20.25 5.28 16.47
C ARG A 49 -21.39 4.50 15.80
N LYS A 50 -21.12 3.31 15.26
CA LYS A 50 -22.13 2.48 14.59
C LYS A 50 -23.04 1.73 15.57
N MET A 51 -22.59 1.48 16.79
CA MET A 51 -23.39 0.82 17.84
C MET A 51 -23.36 1.62 19.16
N PRO A 52 -24.05 2.77 19.23
CA PRO A 52 -24.18 3.52 20.47
C PRO A 52 -25.01 2.70 21.48
N GLY A 53 -24.39 2.30 22.60
CA GLY A 53 -25.03 1.54 23.69
C GLY A 53 -24.46 0.14 23.95
N SER A 54 -23.53 -0.34 23.11
CA SER A 54 -22.74 -1.52 23.44
C SER A 54 -21.51 -1.07 24.21
N ASP A 55 -21.63 -1.00 25.54
CA ASP A 55 -20.47 -0.98 26.42
C ASP A 55 -19.74 -2.32 26.23
N VAL A 56 -18.86 -2.39 25.24
CA VAL A 56 -17.84 -3.44 25.12
C VAL A 56 -16.76 -3.16 26.19
N SER A 57 -17.20 -2.99 27.43
CA SER A 57 -16.33 -3.06 28.59
C SER A 57 -16.02 -4.52 28.77
N GLY A 58 -14.75 -4.89 28.64
CA GLY A 58 -14.24 -6.26 28.70
C GLY A 58 -14.50 -6.97 30.03
N ARG A 59 -15.76 -7.33 30.31
CA ARG A 59 -16.13 -8.27 31.37
C ARG A 59 -15.96 -9.69 30.86
N LEU A 60 -14.70 -10.13 30.79
CA LEU A 60 -14.34 -11.56 30.71
C LEU A 60 -14.12 -12.18 32.10
N ILE A 61 -14.68 -11.62 33.18
CA ILE A 61 -14.64 -12.29 34.48
C ILE A 61 -16.02 -12.21 35.11
N GLY A 62 -16.69 -13.37 35.10
CA GLY A 62 -17.97 -13.58 35.75
C GLY A 62 -17.84 -13.46 37.27
N THR A 63 -18.82 -12.79 37.86
CA THR A 63 -19.52 -13.16 39.10
C THR A 63 -20.52 -12.04 39.38
N ALA A 64 -21.81 -12.36 39.32
CA ALA A 64 -22.89 -11.47 39.74
C ALA A 64 -23.23 -11.79 41.20
N PRO A 65 -23.33 -10.82 42.12
CA PRO A 65 -24.01 -11.04 43.38
C PRO A 65 -25.51 -10.85 43.17
N VAL A 66 -26.28 -11.87 43.52
CA VAL A 66 -27.75 -11.91 43.47
C VAL A 66 -28.32 -11.07 44.63
N PRO A 67 -29.21 -10.09 44.40
CA PRO A 67 -30.00 -9.47 45.46
C PRO A 67 -31.34 -10.20 45.63
N GLY A 68 -31.57 -10.78 46.81
CA GLY A 68 -32.85 -11.41 47.19
C GLY A 68 -33.98 -10.40 47.46
N PRO A 69 -35.25 -10.84 47.47
CA PRO A 69 -36.40 -9.95 47.56
C PRO A 69 -36.89 -9.81 49.01
N SER A 70 -37.06 -8.57 49.48
CA SER A 70 -38.28 -8.05 50.17
C SER A 70 -37.99 -6.94 51.18
N ALA A 71 -38.99 -6.07 51.31
CA ALA A 71 -39.25 -5.10 52.37
C ALA A 71 -38.49 -3.76 52.31
N ALA A 72 -39.08 -2.76 51.65
CA ALA A 72 -39.62 -1.60 52.35
C ALA A 72 -40.33 -0.65 51.37
N LEU A 73 -41.64 -0.55 51.54
CA LEU A 73 -42.50 0.50 51.03
C LEU A 73 -42.10 1.83 51.70
N THR A 74 -41.47 2.74 50.97
CA THR A 74 -41.34 4.16 51.37
C THR A 74 -41.72 5.06 50.20
N THR A 75 -43.00 5.44 50.19
CA THR A 75 -43.52 6.80 50.03
C THR A 75 -42.52 7.89 49.60
N MET A 76 -42.89 8.55 48.49
CA MET A 76 -42.51 9.91 48.06
C MET A 76 -41.07 10.13 47.60
N GLN A 77 -40.87 10.20 46.28
CA GLN A 77 -40.28 11.42 45.70
C GLN A 77 -40.63 11.48 44.21
N LEU A 78 -41.55 12.38 43.88
CA LEU A 78 -41.79 12.84 42.52
C LEU A 78 -40.46 13.35 41.96
N PHE A 79 -39.84 12.60 41.05
CA PHE A 79 -38.83 13.17 40.17
C PHE A 79 -39.54 14.14 39.21
N SER A 80 -39.52 15.39 39.66
CA SER A 80 -39.67 16.62 38.90
C SER A 80 -39.37 16.41 37.43
N LYS A 81 -40.36 16.71 36.58
CA LYS A 81 -40.17 16.97 35.16
C LYS A 81 -39.05 18.00 35.03
N GLN A 82 -37.85 17.51 34.74
CA GLN A 82 -36.64 18.31 34.60
C GLN A 82 -36.79 19.12 33.30
N SER A 83 -37.38 20.31 33.39
CA SER A 83 -37.11 21.34 32.40
C SER A 83 -35.60 21.55 32.42
N PRO A 84 -34.88 21.42 31.29
CA PRO A 84 -33.45 21.72 31.27
C PRO A 84 -33.27 23.12 31.84
N SER A 85 -32.38 23.28 32.81
CA SER A 85 -32.22 24.55 33.49
C SER A 85 -31.91 25.60 32.42
N ARG A 86 -32.50 26.80 32.51
CA ARG A 86 -32.33 27.86 31.50
C ARG A 86 -30.86 28.16 31.19
N GLN A 87 -29.96 27.87 32.14
CA GLN A 87 -28.50 27.96 31.97
C GLN A 87 -27.87 26.80 31.16
N GLU A 88 -28.37 25.58 31.28
CA GLU A 88 -27.92 24.45 30.44
C GLU A 88 -28.32 24.66 28.98
N VAL A 89 -29.54 25.17 28.74
CA VAL A 89 -30.01 25.47 27.39
C VAL A 89 -29.15 26.55 26.72
N THR A 90 -28.74 27.60 27.44
CA THR A 90 -27.88 28.65 26.87
C THR A 90 -26.46 28.17 26.59
N LYS A 91 -25.87 27.33 27.46
CA LYS A 91 -24.57 26.70 27.22
C LYS A 91 -24.60 25.77 26.00
N LEU A 92 -25.64 24.94 25.89
CA LEU A 92 -25.85 24.08 24.73
C LEU A 92 -26.03 24.90 23.45
N GLN A 93 -26.77 26.01 23.50
CA GLN A 93 -26.97 26.87 22.33
C GLN A 93 -25.67 27.55 21.88
N GLN A 94 -24.81 27.94 22.81
CA GLN A 94 -23.48 28.48 22.49
C GLN A 94 -22.54 27.40 21.92
N GLN A 95 -22.59 26.19 22.48
CA GLN A 95 -21.83 25.06 21.98
C GLN A 95 -22.29 24.63 20.57
N VAL A 96 -23.59 24.63 20.29
CA VAL A 96 -24.13 24.37 18.94
C VAL A 96 -23.65 25.42 17.94
N LYS A 97 -23.57 26.70 18.34
CA LYS A 97 -23.01 27.77 17.50
C LYS A 97 -21.52 27.56 17.21
N ALA A 98 -20.73 27.22 18.22
CA ALA A 98 -19.29 26.91 18.07
C ALA A 98 -19.06 25.64 17.23
N ASN A 99 -19.89 24.61 17.39
CA ASN A 99 -19.84 23.41 16.57
C ASN A 99 -20.26 23.71 15.13
N GLY A 100 -21.19 24.64 14.92
CA GLY A 100 -21.60 25.11 13.59
C GLY A 100 -20.45 25.77 12.83
N THR A 101 -19.67 26.64 13.47
CA THR A 101 -18.49 27.24 12.84
C THR A 101 -17.43 26.18 12.53
N GLY A 102 -17.15 25.27 13.46
CA GLY A 102 -16.26 24.13 13.24
C GLY A 102 -16.69 23.25 12.06
N LEU A 103 -17.99 22.95 11.94
CA LEU A 103 -18.54 22.18 10.82
C LEU A 103 -18.33 22.89 9.48
N THR A 104 -18.48 24.22 9.42
CA THR A 104 -18.21 24.96 8.17
C THR A 104 -16.74 24.97 7.79
N ALA A 105 -15.83 25.05 8.77
CA ALA A 105 -14.39 24.96 8.52
C ALA A 105 -14.00 23.58 7.98
N LEU A 106 -14.47 22.50 8.62
CA LEU A 106 -14.23 21.13 8.16
C LEU A 106 -14.82 20.88 6.76
N LYS A 107 -15.99 21.43 6.44
CA LYS A 107 -16.56 21.35 5.08
C LYS A 107 -15.67 22.02 4.02
N ARG A 108 -15.02 23.15 4.35
CA ARG A 108 -14.06 23.82 3.45
C ARG A 108 -12.82 22.97 3.26
N GLU A 109 -12.23 22.47 4.35
CA GLU A 109 -11.04 21.61 4.29
C GLU A 109 -11.28 20.32 3.49
N ILE A 110 -12.44 19.68 3.67
CA ILE A 110 -12.84 18.51 2.86
C ILE A 110 -12.91 18.87 1.37
N SER A 111 -13.40 20.06 1.04
CA SER A 111 -13.51 20.52 -0.35
C SER A 111 -12.13 20.79 -0.96
N GLU A 112 -11.23 21.41 -0.20
CA GLU A 112 -9.84 21.65 -0.61
C GLU A 112 -9.07 20.33 -0.80
N LEU A 113 -9.22 19.38 0.12
CA LEU A 113 -8.61 18.06 0.01
C LEU A 113 -9.14 17.31 -1.22
N ARG A 114 -10.44 17.43 -1.53
CA ARG A 114 -11.03 16.83 -2.74
C ARG A 114 -10.40 17.40 -4.02
N VAL A 115 -10.16 18.72 -4.08
CA VAL A 115 -9.48 19.36 -5.21
C VAL A 115 -8.03 18.87 -5.32
N LYS A 116 -7.28 18.82 -4.22
CA LYS A 116 -5.90 18.30 -4.20
C LYS A 116 -5.81 16.85 -4.69
N VAL A 117 -6.76 16.00 -4.27
CA VAL A 117 -6.83 14.61 -4.74
C VAL A 117 -7.08 14.54 -6.25
N GLN A 118 -7.99 15.37 -6.78
CA GLN A 118 -8.24 15.42 -8.23
C GLN A 118 -7.01 15.91 -9.01
N GLU A 119 -6.29 16.90 -8.49
CA GLU A 119 -5.06 17.40 -9.12
C GLU A 119 -3.97 16.33 -9.14
N GLN A 120 -3.76 15.61 -8.03
CA GLN A 120 -2.81 14.50 -7.98
C GLN A 120 -3.21 13.36 -8.94
N GLN A 121 -4.50 13.04 -9.04
CA GLN A 121 -5.01 12.06 -10.01
C GLN A 121 -4.66 12.45 -11.45
N LYS A 122 -4.82 13.74 -11.79
CA LYS A 122 -4.46 14.26 -13.11
C LYS A 122 -2.96 14.19 -13.37
N GLN A 123 -2.15 14.58 -12.39
CA GLN A 123 -0.68 14.49 -12.51
C GLN A 123 -0.20 13.06 -12.73
N LEU A 124 -0.82 12.07 -12.07
CA LEU A 124 -0.53 10.66 -12.30
C LEU A 124 -0.87 10.24 -13.74
N GLN A 125 -2.04 10.63 -14.26
CA GLN A 125 -2.42 10.35 -15.66
C GLN A 125 -1.43 10.97 -16.65
N ASP A 126 -1.01 12.21 -16.41
CA ASP A 126 -0.03 12.90 -17.27
C ASP A 126 1.35 12.21 -17.23
N GLN A 127 1.76 11.66 -16.07
CA GLN A 127 2.98 10.87 -15.95
C GLN A 127 2.88 9.53 -16.67
N ASP A 128 1.76 8.82 -16.56
CA ASP A 128 1.52 7.57 -17.27
C ASP A 128 1.55 7.76 -18.79
N GLN A 129 0.95 8.85 -19.28
CA GLN A 129 1.00 9.22 -20.70
C GLN A 129 2.44 9.43 -21.18
N LYS A 130 3.27 10.14 -20.41
CA LYS A 130 4.70 10.33 -20.72
C LYS A 130 5.48 9.02 -20.71
N LEU A 131 5.15 8.09 -19.80
CA LEU A 131 5.79 6.77 -19.77
C LEU A 131 5.43 5.94 -21.00
N LEU A 132 4.18 6.00 -21.46
CA LEU A 132 3.73 5.34 -22.69
C LEU A 132 4.48 5.90 -23.92
N GLU A 133 4.60 7.22 -24.02
CA GLU A 133 5.35 7.87 -25.10
C GLU A 133 6.82 7.46 -25.09
N GLN A 134 7.48 7.44 -23.93
CA GLN A 134 8.87 6.98 -23.82
C GLN A 134 9.02 5.51 -24.22
N THR A 135 8.06 4.66 -23.82
CA THR A 135 8.04 3.24 -24.19
C THR A 135 7.93 3.08 -25.71
N GLN A 136 7.08 3.89 -26.36
CA GLN A 136 6.97 3.91 -27.81
C GLN A 136 8.28 4.34 -28.47
N ILE A 137 8.90 5.43 -28.01
CA ILE A 137 10.18 5.91 -28.55
C ILE A 137 11.27 4.85 -28.43
N ILE A 138 11.36 4.15 -27.29
CA ILE A 138 12.31 3.04 -27.10
C ILE A 138 12.01 1.91 -28.09
N GLY A 139 10.74 1.57 -28.30
CA GLY A 139 10.32 0.60 -29.30
C GLY A 139 10.79 0.96 -30.72
N GLU A 140 10.60 2.23 -31.11
CA GLU A 140 11.06 2.74 -32.42
C GLU A 140 12.58 2.72 -32.55
N GLN A 141 13.31 3.12 -31.49
CA GLN A 141 14.77 3.06 -31.47
C GLN A 141 15.29 1.63 -31.61
N ASN A 142 14.68 0.67 -30.92
CA ASN A 142 15.01 -0.75 -31.05
C ASN A 142 14.77 -1.29 -32.46
N ALA A 143 13.67 -0.87 -33.11
CA ALA A 143 13.39 -1.25 -34.50
C ALA A 143 14.46 -0.69 -35.46
N ARG A 144 14.85 0.59 -35.30
CA ARG A 144 15.93 1.21 -36.09
C ARG A 144 17.28 0.53 -35.86
N LEU A 145 17.59 0.19 -34.61
CA LEU A 145 18.81 -0.56 -34.28
C LEU A 145 18.81 -1.93 -34.98
N ALA A 146 17.70 -2.68 -34.92
CA ALA A 146 17.58 -3.96 -35.60
C ALA A 146 17.73 -3.83 -37.13
N GLU A 147 17.22 -2.75 -37.73
CA GLU A 147 17.41 -2.48 -39.16
C GLU A 147 18.87 -2.18 -39.51
N LEU A 148 19.56 -1.35 -38.71
CA LEU A 148 20.99 -1.07 -38.90
C LEU A 148 21.84 -2.33 -38.75
N GLU A 149 21.52 -3.20 -37.79
CA GLU A 149 22.19 -4.49 -37.64
C GLU A 149 21.97 -5.42 -38.84
N ARG A 150 20.77 -5.40 -39.46
CA ARG A 150 20.52 -6.16 -40.71
C ARG A 150 21.34 -5.61 -41.86
N LYS A 151 21.37 -4.29 -42.05
CA LYS A 151 22.19 -3.63 -43.08
C LYS A 151 23.67 -3.96 -42.91
N LEU A 152 24.17 -3.97 -41.68
CA LEU A 152 25.55 -4.36 -41.40
C LEU A 152 25.83 -5.80 -41.83
N ARG A 153 24.91 -6.74 -41.52
CA ARG A 153 25.02 -8.14 -41.94
C ARG A 153 25.04 -8.28 -43.46
N GLU A 154 24.18 -7.56 -44.17
CA GLU A 154 24.11 -7.56 -45.64
C GLU A 154 25.39 -6.98 -46.29
N VAL A 155 25.94 -5.89 -45.73
CA VAL A 155 27.21 -5.31 -46.20
C VAL A 155 28.38 -6.28 -45.97
N MET A 156 28.41 -6.96 -44.82
CA MET A 156 29.43 -7.99 -44.56
C MET A 156 29.29 -9.17 -45.52
N GLU A 157 28.07 -9.65 -45.77
CA GLU A 157 27.80 -10.75 -46.70
C GLU A 157 28.16 -10.39 -48.15
N SER A 158 27.83 -9.19 -48.62
CA SER A 158 28.21 -8.72 -49.96
C SER A 158 29.73 -8.52 -50.13
N THR A 159 30.44 -8.06 -49.09
CA THR A 159 31.91 -7.95 -49.12
C THR A 159 32.60 -9.31 -49.14
N VAL A 160 32.05 -10.31 -48.41
CA VAL A 160 32.56 -11.69 -48.40
C VAL A 160 32.16 -12.45 -49.68
N GLY A 161 30.96 -12.20 -50.21
CA GLY A 161 30.47 -12.77 -51.47
C GLY A 161 31.24 -12.30 -52.71
N ASN A 162 31.73 -11.05 -52.71
CA ASN A 162 32.58 -10.54 -53.79
C ASN A 162 34.04 -11.01 -53.71
N SER A 163 34.49 -11.56 -52.58
CA SER A 163 35.86 -12.08 -52.40
C SER A 163 35.96 -13.60 -52.53
N SER A 164 34.84 -14.31 -52.67
CA SER A 164 34.78 -15.78 -52.78
C SER A 164 34.63 -16.31 -54.20
N GLY A 165 34.82 -15.46 -55.22
CA GLY A 165 34.96 -15.85 -56.63
C GLY A 165 36.35 -16.36 -57.01
N SER A 166 37.06 -17.09 -56.14
CA SER A 166 38.20 -17.94 -56.53
C SER A 166 38.63 -18.83 -55.36
N GLY A 167 38.52 -20.16 -55.52
CA GLY A 167 39.24 -21.13 -54.67
C GLY A 167 38.40 -22.23 -54.01
N SER A 168 38.18 -23.30 -54.78
CA SER A 168 38.25 -24.72 -54.37
C SER A 168 37.63 -25.20 -53.04
N ASN A 169 36.51 -25.92 -53.17
CA ASN A 169 36.35 -27.36 -52.87
C ASN A 169 37.21 -27.98 -51.75
N GLU A 170 36.59 -28.38 -50.61
CA GLU A 170 36.59 -29.75 -50.06
C GLU A 170 36.07 -29.84 -48.59
N GLN A 171 35.13 -30.77 -48.40
CA GLN A 171 34.94 -31.68 -47.24
C GLN A 171 34.64 -31.21 -45.80
N SER A 172 33.36 -31.42 -45.45
CA SER A 172 32.90 -32.39 -44.43
C SER A 172 32.58 -31.90 -43.00
N PRO A 173 31.51 -32.43 -42.34
CA PRO A 173 30.81 -31.77 -41.25
C PRO A 173 31.24 -32.28 -39.88
N ARG A 174 31.41 -31.38 -38.90
CA ARG A 174 31.53 -31.75 -37.48
C ARG A 174 30.54 -30.98 -36.61
N LYS A 175 29.56 -31.74 -36.09
CA LYS A 175 28.71 -31.42 -34.94
C LYS A 175 29.53 -30.81 -33.81
N ARG A 176 29.08 -29.69 -33.22
CA ARG A 176 29.10 -29.46 -31.75
C ARG A 176 28.25 -28.26 -31.34
N ARG A 177 27.13 -28.61 -30.69
CA ARG A 177 26.50 -28.02 -29.49
C ARG A 177 26.26 -26.50 -29.42
N LYS A 178 24.96 -26.17 -29.36
CA LYS A 178 24.36 -25.00 -28.70
C LYS A 178 25.03 -24.68 -27.35
N ALA A 179 25.40 -23.41 -27.17
CA ALA A 179 25.32 -22.72 -25.90
C ALA A 179 24.95 -21.25 -26.21
N VAL A 180 23.74 -20.88 -25.79
CA VAL A 180 23.26 -19.51 -25.64
C VAL A 180 23.90 -18.99 -24.35
N ASP A 181 24.61 -17.87 -24.38
CA ASP A 181 24.50 -16.89 -23.30
C ASP A 181 24.94 -15.48 -23.71
N SER A 182 23.94 -14.61 -23.76
CA SER A 182 23.87 -13.22 -23.27
C SER A 182 25.19 -12.46 -23.05
N THR A 183 25.47 -11.54 -23.98
CA THR A 183 26.25 -10.33 -23.71
C THR A 183 25.44 -9.40 -22.81
N ASP A 184 25.79 -9.31 -21.54
CA ASP A 184 25.27 -8.30 -20.62
C ASP A 184 26.26 -7.12 -20.54
N CYS A 185 25.73 -5.91 -20.73
CA CYS A 185 26.45 -4.65 -20.73
C CYS A 185 26.19 -3.88 -19.42
N PRO A 186 27.00 -2.85 -19.10
CA PRO A 186 27.47 -2.60 -17.75
C PRO A 186 26.55 -1.67 -16.95
N ARG A 187 26.15 -2.07 -15.74
CA ARG A 187 25.45 -1.19 -14.81
C ARG A 187 26.44 -0.45 -13.90
N LYS A 188 26.76 0.80 -14.28
CA LYS A 188 27.50 1.77 -13.46
C LYS A 188 26.77 2.02 -12.13
N SER A 189 27.41 1.67 -11.03
CA SER A 189 27.00 2.05 -9.68
C SER A 189 27.23 3.55 -9.43
N LYS A 190 26.16 4.35 -9.35
CA LYS A 190 26.21 5.67 -8.72
C LYS A 190 25.89 5.54 -7.23
N ARG A 191 26.95 5.65 -6.44
CA ARG A 191 26.91 5.72 -4.97
C ARG A 191 26.56 7.14 -4.57
N LEU A 192 25.31 7.41 -4.20
CA LEU A 192 24.91 8.65 -3.52
C LEU A 192 25.32 8.52 -2.05
N ARG A 193 26.36 9.26 -1.66
CA ARG A 193 26.77 9.43 -0.26
C ARG A 193 26.25 10.79 0.19
N ASN A 194 25.09 10.80 0.86
CA ASN A 194 24.66 11.94 1.64
C ASN A 194 25.61 12.11 2.84
N ARG A 195 26.21 13.29 2.96
CA ARG A 195 26.84 13.77 4.19
C ARG A 195 25.95 14.90 4.72
N LYS A 196 25.36 14.60 5.87
CA LYS A 196 25.16 15.42 7.07
C LYS A 196 25.12 16.94 6.89
#